data_AF-A0A6P2DE21-F1
#
_entry.id   AF-A0A6P2DE21-F1
#
_cell.length_a   1.000
_cell.length_b   1.000
_cell.length_c   1.000
_cell.angle_alpha   90.00
_cell.angle_beta   90.00
_cell.angle_gamma   90.00
#
_symmetry.space_group_name_H-M   'P 1'
#
loop_
_entity.id
_entity.type
_entity.pdbx_description
1 polymer ?
#
loop_
_entity_poly.entity_id
_entity_poly.type
_entity_poly.pdbx_seq_one_letter_code
_entity_poly.pdbx_strand_id
1 'polypeptide(L)'
;MLSKLQPPLDPEEAALIRAIVADPDDDTPRLVYADWLDEHARPDRARLIRVQCALESLKTEERTLLEKFGAQWIKEAYGRCGEDHRFHRGFPEEVTMRFSTFLDHHATLNDYTPLRYLRLQGRLTDNMDDDLATLSRLPALQQVRSLEFDEPGVALPHSNYGPKGVEALAASPYLKGLQQLRLHSSQIGAVGAQIIANAPTFHNLTHLTLTDRRLCPPDFDAVAFLRSASLNRLKEVQLGEQQYGEHALSYIRSAPNPSGPDAGPTP
;
A
#
# COMPACT_ATOMS: atom_id res chain seq x y z
N MET A 1 22.95 9.83 13.65
CA MET A 1 23.28 8.56 14.34
C MET A 1 22.05 7.69 14.27
N LEU A 2 22.09 6.66 13.45
CA LEU A 2 20.97 5.79 13.11
C LEU A 2 20.63 4.90 14.30
N SER A 3 19.52 5.16 15.00
CA SER A 3 18.94 4.12 15.84
C SER A 3 18.38 3.07 14.89
N LYS A 4 18.99 1.88 14.85
CA LYS A 4 18.20 0.66 14.60
C LYS A 4 17.00 0.80 15.52
N LEU A 5 15.78 0.76 14.97
CA LEU A 5 14.55 1.06 15.69
C LEU A 5 14.53 0.39 17.07
N GLN A 6 15.20 -0.76 17.20
CA GLN A 6 15.21 -1.63 18.36
C GLN A 6 16.49 -2.46 18.54
N PRO A 7 16.73 -2.98 19.76
CA PRO A 7 17.67 -4.08 19.95
C PRO A 7 17.28 -5.28 19.07
N PRO A 8 18.26 -6.08 18.62
CA PRO A 8 17.95 -7.30 17.89
C PRO A 8 17.05 -8.22 18.72
N LEU A 9 16.06 -8.82 18.06
CA LEU A 9 15.19 -9.81 18.67
C LEU A 9 15.99 -11.05 19.09
N ASP A 10 15.40 -11.82 20.01
CA ASP A 10 15.84 -13.18 20.26
C ASP A 10 15.87 -13.98 18.93
N PRO A 11 16.88 -14.86 18.69
CA PRO A 11 16.99 -15.59 17.44
C PRO A 11 15.77 -16.46 17.09
N GLU A 12 15.10 -17.03 18.09
CA GLU A 12 13.88 -17.82 17.92
C GLU A 12 12.69 -16.92 17.57
N GLU A 13 12.52 -15.81 18.30
CA GLU A 13 11.51 -14.79 17.97
C GLU A 13 11.66 -14.29 16.53
N ALA A 14 12.90 -13.97 16.14
CA ALA A 14 13.20 -13.51 14.79
C ALA A 14 12.89 -14.58 13.73
N ALA A 15 13.05 -15.87 14.05
CA ALA A 15 12.70 -16.96 13.13
C ALA A 15 11.18 -17.09 12.96
N LEU A 16 10.42 -16.96 14.05
CA LEU A 16 8.96 -16.96 14.03
C LEU A 16 8.41 -15.78 13.22
N ILE A 17 8.92 -14.57 13.45
CA ILE A 17 8.51 -13.39 12.66
C ILE A 17 8.87 -13.57 11.18
N ARG A 18 10.07 -14.08 10.85
CA ARG A 18 10.43 -14.37 9.45
C ARG A 18 9.46 -15.35 8.78
N ALA A 19 8.94 -16.34 9.49
CA ALA A 19 7.95 -17.26 8.95
C ALA A 19 6.62 -16.55 8.66
N ILE A 20 6.16 -15.68 9.57
CA ILE A 20 4.95 -14.85 9.38
C ILE A 20 5.12 -13.88 8.20
N VAL A 21 6.30 -13.29 8.07
CA VAL A 21 6.66 -12.35 6.99
C VAL A 21 6.78 -13.06 5.63
N ALA A 22 7.15 -14.35 5.62
CA ALA A 22 7.20 -15.15 4.39
C ALA A 22 5.81 -15.48 3.85
N ASP A 23 4.83 -15.74 4.74
CA ASP A 23 3.42 -15.94 4.37
C ASP A 23 2.48 -15.17 5.32
N PRO A 24 2.25 -13.87 5.08
CA PRO A 24 1.42 -13.06 5.96
C PRO A 24 -0.06 -13.35 5.88
N ASP A 25 -0.53 -14.32 5.09
CA ASP A 25 -1.94 -14.68 5.07
C ASP A 25 -2.19 -16.02 5.81
N ASP A 26 -1.14 -16.76 6.17
CA ASP A 26 -1.21 -18.00 6.97
C ASP A 26 -1.29 -17.72 8.48
N ASP A 27 -2.30 -18.28 9.12
CA ASP A 27 -2.50 -18.19 10.57
C ASP A 27 -1.60 -19.14 11.36
N THR A 28 -1.12 -20.21 10.74
CA THR A 28 -0.29 -21.23 11.39
C THR A 28 0.96 -20.64 12.06
N PRO A 29 1.85 -19.91 11.35
CA PRO A 29 3.03 -19.32 11.98
C PRO A 29 2.68 -18.24 13.01
N ARG A 30 1.51 -17.58 12.88
CA ARG A 30 1.03 -16.60 13.85
C ARG A 30 0.59 -17.26 15.15
N LEU A 31 -0.14 -18.37 15.08
CA LEU A 31 -0.57 -19.11 16.24
C LEU A 31 0.62 -19.73 16.99
N VAL A 32 1.63 -20.24 16.26
CA VAL A 32 2.90 -20.69 16.87
C VAL A 32 3.62 -19.53 17.57
N TYR A 33 3.66 -18.35 16.94
CA TYR A 33 4.23 -17.17 17.60
C TYR A 33 3.43 -16.73 18.84
N ALA A 34 2.11 -16.88 18.83
CA ALA A 34 1.27 -16.62 20.00
C ALA A 34 1.59 -17.58 21.16
N ASP A 35 1.82 -18.86 20.89
CA ASP A 35 2.22 -19.84 21.91
C ASP A 35 3.59 -19.46 22.51
N TRP A 36 4.56 -19.10 21.66
CA TRP A 36 5.86 -18.63 22.10
C TRP A 36 5.78 -17.35 22.96
N LEU A 37 4.90 -16.41 22.60
CA LEU A 37 4.66 -15.20 23.39
C LEU A 37 4.11 -15.49 24.79
N ASP A 38 3.21 -16.48 24.94
CA ASP A 38 2.71 -16.91 26.25
C ASP A 38 3.83 -17.47 27.12
N GLU A 39 4.69 -18.33 26.55
CA GLU A 39 5.85 -18.90 27.23
C GLU A 39 6.86 -17.83 27.68
N HIS A 40 6.90 -16.70 26.99
CA HIS A 40 7.78 -15.56 27.26
C HIS A 40 7.08 -14.42 28.02
N ALA A 41 6.02 -14.73 28.77
CA ALA A 41 5.30 -13.78 29.63
C ALA A 41 4.74 -12.55 28.89
N ARG A 42 4.34 -12.72 27.63
CA ARG A 42 3.65 -11.70 26.80
C ARG A 42 2.24 -12.17 26.37
N PRO A 43 1.36 -12.57 27.32
CA PRO A 43 0.09 -13.19 27.00
C PRO A 43 -0.91 -12.25 26.31
N ASP A 44 -0.84 -10.95 26.58
CA ASP A 44 -1.74 -9.98 25.96
C ASP A 44 -1.54 -9.90 24.43
N ARG A 45 -0.28 -10.01 23.98
CA ARG A 45 0.07 -9.99 22.56
C ARG A 45 -0.36 -11.29 21.87
N ALA A 46 -0.10 -12.43 22.53
CA ALA A 46 -0.58 -13.73 22.10
C ALA A 46 -2.11 -13.75 21.96
N ARG A 47 -2.81 -13.14 22.91
CA ARG A 47 -4.26 -13.04 22.92
C ARG A 47 -4.78 -12.23 21.73
N LEU A 48 -4.16 -11.08 21.41
CA LEU A 48 -4.56 -10.29 20.23
C LEU A 48 -4.44 -11.12 18.94
N ILE A 49 -3.34 -11.84 18.76
CA ILE A 49 -3.13 -12.69 17.57
C ILE A 49 -4.28 -13.70 17.45
N ARG A 50 -4.56 -14.46 18.51
CA ARG A 50 -5.63 -15.48 18.49
C ARG A 50 -7.00 -14.86 18.26
N VAL A 51 -7.29 -13.71 18.86
CA VAL A 51 -8.54 -12.97 18.68
C VAL A 51 -8.73 -12.55 17.22
N GLN A 52 -7.70 -12.02 16.57
CA GLN A 52 -7.81 -11.55 15.18
C GLN A 52 -7.70 -12.68 14.14
N CYS A 53 -7.11 -13.83 14.48
CA CYS A 53 -7.13 -15.03 13.63
C CYS A 53 -8.46 -15.78 13.74
N ALA A 54 -9.14 -15.71 14.89
CA ALA A 54 -10.47 -16.28 15.07
C ALA A 54 -11.55 -15.41 14.40
N LEU A 55 -12.31 -16.00 13.48
CA LEU A 55 -13.33 -15.28 12.72
C LEU A 55 -14.54 -14.90 13.61
N GLU A 56 -14.71 -13.58 13.78
CA GLU A 56 -15.94 -12.80 14.01
C GLU A 56 -16.59 -12.62 15.40
N SER A 57 -16.22 -13.34 16.47
CA SER A 57 -16.97 -13.21 17.75
C SER A 57 -16.33 -12.33 18.84
N LEU A 58 -15.18 -11.68 18.61
CA LEU A 58 -14.36 -11.09 19.68
C LEU A 58 -14.00 -9.59 19.48
N LYS A 59 -14.77 -8.84 18.68
CA LYS A 59 -14.49 -7.41 18.39
C LYS A 59 -14.37 -6.52 19.63
N THR A 60 -15.17 -6.79 20.66
CA THR A 60 -15.08 -6.03 21.93
C THR A 60 -13.76 -6.28 22.65
N GLU A 61 -13.31 -7.54 22.67
CA GLU A 61 -12.05 -7.93 23.30
C GLU A 61 -10.85 -7.38 22.52
N GLU A 62 -10.88 -7.48 21.19
CA GLU A 62 -9.90 -6.85 20.31
C GLU A 62 -9.72 -5.37 20.63
N ARG A 63 -10.84 -4.62 20.69
CA ARG A 63 -10.81 -3.19 20.99
C ARG A 63 -10.17 -2.93 22.36
N THR A 64 -10.55 -3.68 23.39
CA THR A 64 -9.98 -3.51 24.73
C THR A 64 -8.47 -3.78 24.77
N LEU A 65 -7.98 -4.80 24.05
CA LEU A 65 -6.54 -5.08 23.96
C LEU A 65 -5.80 -3.95 23.25
N LEU A 66 -6.32 -3.47 22.12
CA LEU A 66 -5.69 -2.40 21.34
C LEU A 66 -5.69 -1.05 22.08
N GLU A 67 -6.77 -0.71 22.77
CA GLU A 67 -6.85 0.50 23.61
C GLU A 67 -5.81 0.48 24.73
N LYS A 68 -5.55 -0.70 25.32
CA LYS A 68 -4.64 -0.83 26.46
C LYS A 68 -3.18 -0.96 26.07
N PHE A 69 -2.88 -1.71 25.01
CA PHE A 69 -1.51 -2.13 24.68
C PHE A 69 -1.04 -1.73 23.27
N GLY A 70 -1.94 -1.28 22.39
CA GLY A 70 -1.63 -0.98 20.99
C GLY A 70 -0.46 0.00 20.82
N ALA A 71 -0.46 1.10 21.57
CA ALA A 71 0.61 2.09 21.51
C ALA A 71 1.99 1.52 21.90
N GLN A 72 2.03 0.61 22.88
CA GLN A 72 3.27 -0.09 23.25
C GLN A 72 3.71 -0.99 22.11
N TRP A 73 2.82 -1.79 21.54
CA TRP A 73 3.15 -2.70 20.44
C TRP A 73 3.58 -1.99 19.15
N ILE A 74 3.06 -0.80 18.88
CA ILE A 74 3.55 0.04 17.78
C ILE A 74 4.95 0.55 18.05
N LYS A 75 5.21 1.01 19.27
CA LYS A 75 6.57 1.37 19.66
C LYS A 75 7.53 0.18 19.59
N GLU A 76 7.01 -1.02 19.85
CA GLU A 76 7.71 -2.29 19.69
C GLU A 76 7.91 -2.73 18.23
N ALA A 77 7.16 -2.22 17.25
CA ALA A 77 7.40 -2.57 15.83
C ALA A 77 8.16 -1.46 15.08
N TYR A 78 7.85 -0.21 15.41
CA TYR A 78 8.20 0.97 14.63
C TYR A 78 8.84 2.09 15.46
N GLY A 79 9.11 1.88 16.76
CA GLY A 79 9.76 2.89 17.60
C GLY A 79 8.91 4.14 17.79
N ARG A 80 9.41 5.32 17.41
CA ARG A 80 8.65 6.59 17.49
C ARG A 80 7.89 6.92 16.21
N CYS A 81 7.72 5.93 15.34
CA CYS A 81 7.23 6.07 13.98
C CYS A 81 5.90 5.33 13.87
N GLY A 82 4.88 5.88 13.20
CA GLY A 82 3.55 5.26 13.12
C GLY A 82 2.47 6.02 13.88
N GLU A 83 2.18 7.25 13.44
CA GLU A 83 1.17 8.12 14.07
C GLU A 83 -0.26 7.56 13.89
N ASP A 84 -0.51 6.86 12.78
CA ASP A 84 -1.74 6.11 12.49
C ASP A 84 -1.38 4.69 12.06
N HIS A 85 -2.14 3.71 12.54
CA HIS A 85 -1.84 2.29 12.36
C HIS A 85 -3.06 1.39 12.53
N ARG A 86 -3.01 0.21 11.91
CA ARG A 86 -4.00 -0.85 12.12
C ARG A 86 -3.33 -2.18 12.35
N PHE A 87 -3.87 -2.93 13.31
CA PHE A 87 -3.48 -4.31 13.54
C PHE A 87 -4.30 -5.25 12.66
N HIS A 88 -3.61 -6.16 11.98
CA HIS A 88 -4.20 -7.28 11.27
C HIS A 88 -3.55 -8.57 11.76
N ARG A 89 -4.36 -9.54 12.17
CA ARG A 89 -3.91 -10.86 12.67
C ARG A 89 -2.79 -10.77 13.73
N GLY A 90 -2.88 -9.77 14.59
CA GLY A 90 -1.99 -9.50 15.70
C GLY A 90 -0.74 -8.68 15.37
N PHE A 91 -0.56 -8.21 14.12
CA PHE A 91 0.59 -7.42 13.70
C PHE A 91 0.18 -6.04 13.20
N PRO A 92 0.99 -5.00 13.38
CA PRO A 92 0.70 -3.70 12.80
C PRO A 92 1.08 -3.76 11.32
N GLU A 93 0.14 -4.18 10.47
CA GLU A 93 0.38 -4.37 9.04
C GLU A 93 0.07 -3.11 8.22
N GLU A 94 -0.67 -2.16 8.81
CA GLU A 94 -0.97 -0.85 8.25
C GLU A 94 -0.32 0.25 9.09
N VAL A 95 0.41 1.14 8.44
CA VAL A 95 1.10 2.24 9.12
C VAL A 95 1.19 3.48 8.23
N THR A 96 1.01 4.62 8.89
CA THR A 96 1.33 5.93 8.35
C THR A 96 2.63 6.45 8.94
N MET A 97 3.61 6.78 8.10
CA MET A 97 4.88 7.37 8.56
C MET A 97 5.45 8.38 7.57
N ARG A 98 6.35 9.25 8.04
CA ARG A 98 7.06 10.18 7.17
C ARG A 98 7.98 9.44 6.20
N PHE A 99 8.16 10.00 5.01
CA PHE A 99 9.05 9.44 3.99
C PHE A 99 10.48 9.23 4.51
N SER A 100 11.06 10.23 5.16
CA SER A 100 12.39 10.14 5.76
C SER A 100 12.51 9.02 6.79
N THR A 101 11.49 8.88 7.63
CA THR A 101 11.42 7.83 8.64
C THR A 101 11.36 6.43 8.03
N PHE A 102 10.61 6.24 6.96
CA PHE A 102 10.63 4.98 6.23
C PHE A 102 12.02 4.68 5.67
N LEU A 103 12.70 5.67 5.08
CA LEU A 103 14.05 5.48 4.53
C LEU A 103 15.11 5.14 5.59
N ASP A 104 15.01 5.72 6.78
CA ASP A 104 15.95 5.40 7.86
C ASP A 104 15.83 3.95 8.36
N HIS A 105 14.69 3.30 8.08
CA HIS A 105 14.31 2.04 8.73
C HIS A 105 13.90 0.92 7.78
N HIS A 106 13.75 1.18 6.49
CA HIS A 106 13.19 0.24 5.50
C HIS A 106 13.89 -1.14 5.54
N ALA A 107 15.18 -1.18 5.85
CA ALA A 107 15.97 -2.41 5.86
C ALA A 107 15.59 -3.37 7.00
N THR A 108 15.00 -2.87 8.08
CA THR A 108 14.70 -3.66 9.29
C THR A 108 13.21 -3.79 9.59
N LEU A 109 12.32 -3.10 8.87
CA LEU A 109 10.87 -3.16 9.17
C LEU A 109 10.34 -4.61 9.10
N ASN A 110 10.78 -5.36 8.09
CA ASN A 110 10.37 -6.76 7.90
C ASN A 110 10.96 -7.72 8.94
N ASP A 111 11.86 -7.26 9.82
CA ASP A 111 12.34 -8.06 10.94
C ASP A 111 11.34 -8.10 12.10
N TYR A 112 10.38 -7.16 12.14
CA TYR A 112 9.45 -6.98 13.27
C TYR A 112 7.98 -7.10 12.86
N THR A 113 7.64 -6.87 11.58
CA THR A 113 6.24 -6.85 11.15
C THR A 113 6.09 -7.18 9.65
N PRO A 114 5.04 -7.93 9.26
CA PRO A 114 4.63 -8.06 7.87
C PRO A 114 3.94 -6.77 7.41
N LEU A 115 4.72 -5.76 7.01
CA LEU A 115 4.17 -4.50 6.51
C LEU A 115 3.45 -4.72 5.16
N ARG A 116 2.13 -4.48 5.13
CA ARG A 116 1.28 -4.71 3.94
C ARG A 116 0.65 -3.42 3.41
N TYR A 117 0.35 -2.45 4.28
CA TYR A 117 -0.31 -1.20 3.92
C TYR A 117 0.54 -0.03 4.41
N LEU A 118 1.13 0.70 3.46
CA LEU A 118 2.06 1.78 3.75
C LEU A 118 1.51 3.09 3.23
N ARG A 119 1.25 4.02 4.16
CA ARG A 119 0.99 5.42 3.84
C ARG A 119 2.23 6.26 4.14
N LEU A 120 2.77 6.90 3.10
CA LEU A 120 3.91 7.80 3.23
C LEU A 120 3.45 9.26 3.25
N GLN A 121 3.88 9.97 4.28
CA GLN A 121 3.62 11.40 4.47
C GLN A 121 4.85 12.26 4.20
N GLY A 122 4.59 13.48 3.73
CA GLY A 122 5.62 14.45 3.41
C GLY A 122 6.40 14.06 2.16
N ARG A 123 7.62 14.59 2.06
CA ARG A 123 8.53 14.39 0.93
C ARG A 123 9.96 14.33 1.44
N LEU A 124 10.85 13.71 0.66
CA LEU A 124 12.29 13.69 0.92
C LEU A 124 12.98 14.89 0.27
N THR A 125 12.62 15.20 -0.97
CA THR A 125 13.19 16.30 -1.74
C THR A 125 12.10 17.26 -2.20
N ASP A 126 12.48 18.39 -2.80
CA ASP A 126 11.50 19.27 -3.45
C ASP A 126 10.95 18.68 -4.76
N ASN A 127 11.58 17.62 -5.29
CA ASN A 127 11.17 16.90 -6.48
C ASN A 127 10.63 15.49 -6.13
N MET A 128 9.31 15.36 -6.07
CA MET A 128 8.68 14.11 -5.67
C MET A 128 8.92 12.94 -6.65
N ASP A 129 9.32 13.20 -7.90
CA ASP A 129 9.73 12.13 -8.82
C ASP A 129 11.02 11.43 -8.35
N ASP A 130 11.96 12.18 -7.78
CA ASP A 130 13.21 11.63 -7.23
C ASP A 130 12.95 10.80 -5.96
N ASP A 131 11.94 11.21 -5.18
CA ASP A 131 11.47 10.47 -4.01
C ASP A 131 10.90 9.11 -4.43
N LEU A 132 9.99 9.09 -5.42
CA LEU A 132 9.45 7.86 -5.99
C LEU A 132 10.53 6.98 -6.62
N ALA A 133 11.51 7.58 -7.30
CA ALA A 133 12.64 6.87 -7.86
C ALA A 133 13.50 6.19 -6.78
N THR A 134 13.73 6.87 -5.66
CA THR A 134 14.44 6.29 -4.50
C THR A 134 13.65 5.13 -3.91
N LEU A 135 12.35 5.34 -3.66
CA LEU A 135 11.45 4.35 -3.10
C LEU A 135 11.34 3.09 -3.96
N SER A 136 11.23 3.24 -5.29
CA SER A 136 11.07 2.13 -6.24
C SER A 136 12.16 1.05 -6.17
N ARG A 137 13.32 1.38 -5.61
CA ARG A 137 14.50 0.51 -5.50
C ARG A 137 14.57 -0.26 -4.19
N LEU A 138 13.63 -0.07 -3.27
CA LEU A 138 13.72 -0.59 -1.91
C LEU A 138 13.06 -1.98 -1.79
N PRO A 139 13.81 -3.03 -1.37
CA PRO A 139 13.26 -4.38 -1.17
C PRO A 139 12.13 -4.46 -0.14
N ALA A 140 12.08 -3.49 0.78
CA ALA A 140 11.04 -3.39 1.81
C ALA A 140 9.62 -3.34 1.22
N LEU A 141 9.48 -2.91 -0.04
CA LEU A 141 8.19 -2.83 -0.73
C LEU A 141 7.66 -4.17 -1.23
N GLN A 142 8.47 -5.24 -1.20
CA GLN A 142 8.11 -6.54 -1.78
C GLN A 142 6.79 -7.12 -1.24
N GLN A 143 6.49 -6.83 0.02
CA GLN A 143 5.29 -7.32 0.70
C GLN A 143 4.15 -6.31 0.73
N VAL A 144 4.41 -5.06 0.33
CA VAL A 144 3.40 -4.00 0.33
C VAL A 144 2.33 -4.31 -0.71
N ARG A 145 1.08 -4.32 -0.26
CA ARG A 145 -0.14 -4.51 -1.05
C ARG A 145 -0.87 -3.20 -1.28
N SER A 146 -0.76 -2.25 -0.37
CA SER A 146 -1.31 -0.91 -0.54
C SER A 146 -0.22 0.13 -0.31
N LEU A 147 -0.03 0.98 -1.30
CA LEU A 147 0.91 2.10 -1.24
C LEU A 147 0.14 3.39 -1.49
N GLU A 148 0.10 4.21 -0.45
CA GLU A 148 -0.56 5.50 -0.47
C GLU A 148 0.44 6.61 -0.18
N PHE A 149 0.29 7.70 -0.91
CA PHE A 149 1.01 8.94 -0.64
C PHE A 149 0.00 10.00 -0.28
N ASP A 150 0.14 10.58 0.90
CA ASP A 150 -0.79 11.60 1.39
C ASP A 150 -0.75 12.87 0.51
N GLU A 151 -1.84 13.64 0.49
CA GLU A 151 -1.85 14.93 -0.21
C GLU A 151 -0.81 15.86 0.44
N PRO A 152 0.10 16.47 -0.32
CA PRO A 152 0.97 17.49 0.26
C PRO A 152 0.08 18.65 0.70
N GLY A 153 -0.09 18.81 2.02
CA GLY A 153 -1.00 19.82 2.62
C GLY A 153 -0.76 21.26 2.17
N VAL A 154 0.40 21.54 1.54
CA VAL A 154 0.64 22.77 0.78
C VAL A 154 1.19 22.37 -0.59
N ALA A 155 0.41 22.63 -1.65
CA ALA A 155 0.87 22.49 -3.03
C ALA A 155 1.97 23.54 -3.30
N LEU A 156 3.23 23.10 -3.31
CA LEU A 156 4.34 23.93 -3.73
C LEU A 156 4.52 23.80 -5.25
N PRO A 157 4.88 24.89 -5.95
CA PRO A 157 5.26 24.80 -7.36
C PRO A 157 6.40 23.80 -7.49
N HIS A 158 6.22 22.76 -8.31
CA HIS A 158 7.18 21.67 -8.58
C HIS A 158 7.29 20.54 -7.53
N SER A 159 6.48 20.53 -6.47
CA SER A 159 6.37 19.40 -5.54
C SER A 159 5.14 18.55 -5.87
N ASN A 160 5.17 17.86 -7.02
CA ASN A 160 4.12 16.95 -7.45
C ASN A 160 4.71 15.66 -8.00
N TYR A 161 3.99 14.55 -7.85
CA TYR A 161 4.34 13.29 -8.53
C TYR A 161 4.06 13.45 -10.03
N GLY A 162 5.12 13.42 -10.84
CA GLY A 162 5.07 13.52 -12.28
C GLY A 162 5.10 12.15 -12.97
N PRO A 163 5.12 12.13 -14.32
CA PRO A 163 5.22 10.90 -15.09
C PRO A 163 6.52 10.13 -14.82
N LYS A 164 7.63 10.80 -14.50
CA LYS A 164 8.94 10.15 -14.27
C LYS A 164 8.95 9.35 -12.96
N GLY A 165 8.33 9.87 -11.90
CA GLY A 165 8.19 9.15 -10.65
C GLY A 165 7.28 7.92 -10.81
N VAL A 166 6.19 8.08 -11.57
CA VAL A 166 5.31 6.96 -11.94
C VAL A 166 6.04 5.91 -12.78
N GLU A 167 6.88 6.33 -13.73
CA GLU A 167 7.76 5.43 -14.50
C GLU A 167 8.70 4.65 -13.59
N ALA A 168 9.29 5.30 -12.59
CA ALA A 168 10.15 4.62 -11.64
C ALA A 168 9.39 3.58 -10.79
N LEU A 169 8.19 3.90 -10.31
CA LEU A 169 7.33 2.93 -9.61
C LEU A 169 6.95 1.75 -10.53
N ALA A 170 6.58 2.03 -11.78
CA ALA A 170 6.26 1.03 -12.78
C ALA A 170 7.44 0.09 -13.09
N ALA A 171 8.67 0.59 -13.01
CA ALA A 171 9.90 -0.18 -13.19
C ALA A 171 10.35 -0.93 -11.91
N SER A 172 9.67 -0.75 -10.78
CA SER A 172 10.09 -1.37 -9.51
C SER A 172 9.99 -2.90 -9.56
N PRO A 173 11.06 -3.64 -9.22
CA PRO A 173 11.00 -5.09 -9.15
C PRO A 173 10.21 -5.60 -7.94
N TYR A 174 9.95 -4.73 -6.95
CA TYR A 174 9.37 -5.08 -5.66
C TYR A 174 7.85 -4.82 -5.59
N LEU A 175 7.28 -4.02 -6.49
CA LEU A 175 5.85 -3.67 -6.46
C LEU A 175 4.94 -4.60 -7.26
N LYS A 176 5.43 -5.76 -7.73
CA LYS A 176 4.65 -6.72 -8.55
C LYS A 176 3.40 -7.25 -7.86
N GLY A 177 3.40 -7.25 -6.53
CA GLY A 177 2.28 -7.72 -5.72
C GLY A 177 1.39 -6.58 -5.21
N LEU A 178 1.57 -5.35 -5.69
CA LEU A 178 0.76 -4.21 -5.28
C LEU A 178 -0.68 -4.38 -5.77
N GLN A 179 -1.62 -4.17 -4.87
CA GLN A 179 -3.06 -4.31 -5.10
C GLN A 179 -3.79 -2.96 -5.05
N GLN A 180 -3.24 -1.99 -4.32
CA GLN A 180 -3.80 -0.65 -4.21
C GLN A 180 -2.69 0.37 -4.39
N LEU A 181 -2.92 1.32 -5.29
CA LEU A 181 -2.04 2.46 -5.51
C LEU A 181 -2.85 3.73 -5.42
N ARG A 182 -2.46 4.63 -4.54
CA ARG A 182 -3.07 5.95 -4.41
C ARG A 182 -2.00 7.01 -4.53
N LEU A 183 -2.09 7.77 -5.62
CA LEU A 183 -1.21 8.89 -5.91
C LEU A 183 -2.03 10.16 -5.97
N HIS A 184 -1.75 11.06 -5.03
CA HIS A 184 -2.33 12.39 -5.03
C HIS A 184 -1.40 13.37 -5.72
N SER A 185 -1.78 13.85 -6.91
CA SER A 185 -0.90 14.72 -7.69
C SER A 185 -1.64 15.48 -8.78
N SER A 186 -1.29 16.75 -8.92
CA SER A 186 -1.70 17.55 -10.09
C SER A 186 -0.76 17.36 -11.30
N GLN A 187 0.28 16.52 -11.16
CA GLN A 187 1.48 16.24 -11.97
C GLN A 187 1.49 15.01 -12.92
N ILE A 188 0.64 14.01 -12.71
CA ILE A 188 0.71 12.72 -13.42
C ILE A 188 0.32 12.81 -14.90
N GLY A 189 -0.83 13.42 -15.19
CA GLY A 189 -1.39 13.62 -16.53
C GLY A 189 -1.64 12.33 -17.31
N ALA A 190 -2.06 12.48 -18.57
CA ALA A 190 -2.34 11.34 -19.45
C ALA A 190 -1.09 10.46 -19.68
N VAL A 191 0.11 11.05 -19.72
CA VAL A 191 1.37 10.30 -19.88
C VAL A 191 1.61 9.36 -18.69
N GLY A 192 1.49 9.86 -17.46
CA GLY A 192 1.66 9.04 -16.26
C GLY A 192 0.59 7.95 -16.14
N ALA A 193 -0.67 8.27 -16.48
CA ALA A 193 -1.72 7.26 -16.56
C ALA A 193 -1.39 6.19 -17.61
N GLN A 194 -0.92 6.57 -18.80
CA GLN A 194 -0.55 5.60 -19.83
C GLN A 194 0.61 4.68 -19.40
N ILE A 195 1.57 5.21 -18.64
CA ILE A 195 2.63 4.40 -18.02
C ILE A 195 2.02 3.36 -17.08
N ILE A 196 1.10 3.75 -16.19
CA ILE A 196 0.40 2.81 -15.29
C ILE A 196 -0.36 1.75 -16.08
N ALA A 197 -1.09 2.15 -17.11
CA ALA A 197 -1.83 1.24 -17.97
C ALA A 197 -0.93 0.23 -18.69
N ASN A 198 0.29 0.60 -19.07
CA ASN A 198 1.18 -0.27 -19.82
C ASN A 198 2.15 -1.07 -18.93
N ALA A 199 2.24 -0.76 -17.64
CA ALA A 199 3.21 -1.36 -16.73
C ALA A 199 2.80 -2.78 -16.32
N PRO A 200 3.59 -3.83 -16.64
CA PRO A 200 3.32 -5.19 -16.18
C PRO A 200 3.40 -5.33 -14.65
N THR A 201 4.14 -4.45 -13.97
CA THR A 201 4.27 -4.44 -12.50
C THR A 201 2.92 -4.29 -11.80
N PHE A 202 1.96 -3.60 -12.42
CA PHE A 202 0.66 -3.28 -11.83
C PHE A 202 -0.47 -4.26 -12.17
N HIS A 203 -0.14 -5.44 -12.73
CA HIS A 203 -1.13 -6.48 -13.10
C HIS A 203 -2.01 -6.99 -11.95
N ASN A 204 -1.60 -6.76 -10.68
CA ASN A 204 -2.36 -7.12 -9.50
C ASN A 204 -3.19 -5.98 -8.90
N LEU A 205 -3.18 -4.79 -9.50
CA LEU A 205 -3.97 -3.68 -8.99
C LEU A 205 -5.46 -3.99 -9.05
N THR A 206 -6.11 -3.75 -7.91
CA THR A 206 -7.56 -3.87 -7.70
C THR A 206 -8.19 -2.50 -7.42
N HIS A 207 -7.44 -1.61 -6.79
CA HIS A 207 -7.86 -0.24 -6.51
C HIS A 207 -6.80 0.73 -7.00
N LEU A 208 -7.21 1.74 -7.76
CA LEU A 208 -6.32 2.78 -8.26
C LEU A 208 -6.97 4.15 -8.05
N THR A 209 -6.28 5.04 -7.34
CA THR A 209 -6.68 6.43 -7.18
C THR A 209 -5.60 7.34 -7.75
N LEU A 210 -5.97 8.10 -8.78
CA LEU A 210 -5.14 9.15 -9.38
C LEU A 210 -5.91 10.47 -9.32
N THR A 211 -5.62 11.32 -8.33
CA THR A 211 -6.29 12.62 -8.20
C THR A 211 -5.55 13.71 -8.96
N ASP A 212 -5.59 13.62 -10.30
CA ASP A 212 -5.07 14.66 -11.20
C ASP A 212 -6.21 15.28 -12.01
N ARG A 213 -6.37 16.60 -11.89
CA ARG A 213 -7.38 17.35 -12.65
C ARG A 213 -7.17 17.34 -14.16
N ARG A 214 -6.00 16.93 -14.64
CA ARG A 214 -5.67 16.78 -16.07
C ARG A 214 -6.04 15.42 -16.64
N LEU A 215 -6.58 14.51 -15.82
CA LEU A 215 -7.21 13.27 -16.29
C LEU A 215 -8.66 13.54 -16.70
N CYS A 216 -8.83 14.48 -17.64
CA CYS A 216 -10.12 14.87 -18.19
C CYS A 216 -10.07 14.91 -19.72
N PRO A 217 -11.21 14.70 -20.41
CA PRO A 217 -11.28 14.88 -21.85
C PRO A 217 -10.99 16.35 -22.26
N PRO A 218 -10.40 16.60 -23.45
CA PRO A 218 -10.06 15.64 -24.49
C PRO A 218 -8.67 14.99 -24.33
N ASP A 219 -7.84 15.47 -23.40
CA ASP A 219 -6.42 15.08 -23.29
C ASP A 219 -6.21 13.67 -22.72
N PHE A 220 -7.25 13.08 -22.15
CA PHE A 220 -7.21 11.73 -21.56
C PHE A 220 -8.43 10.90 -21.96
N ASP A 221 -8.18 9.75 -22.58
CA ASP A 221 -9.20 8.73 -22.86
C ASP A 221 -9.26 7.71 -21.72
N ALA A 222 -10.17 7.94 -20.77
CA ALA A 222 -10.41 7.04 -19.65
C ALA A 222 -10.88 5.65 -20.09
N VAL A 223 -11.62 5.54 -21.20
CA VAL A 223 -12.14 4.24 -21.68
C VAL A 223 -10.99 3.39 -22.21
N ALA A 224 -10.11 3.97 -23.03
CA ALA A 224 -8.93 3.27 -23.51
C ALA A 224 -8.01 2.85 -22.35
N PHE A 225 -7.80 3.74 -21.37
CA PHE A 225 -7.02 3.45 -20.16
C PHE A 225 -7.60 2.25 -19.38
N LEU A 226 -8.92 2.24 -19.12
CA LEU A 226 -9.59 1.19 -18.35
C LEU A 226 -9.69 -0.16 -19.08
N ARG A 227 -9.49 -0.17 -20.41
CA ARG A 227 -9.40 -1.38 -21.23
C ARG A 227 -8.01 -2.01 -21.27
N SER A 228 -7.00 -1.39 -20.65
CA SER A 228 -5.66 -1.94 -20.66
C SER A 228 -5.59 -3.35 -20.06
N ALA A 229 -4.87 -4.24 -20.74
CA ALA A 229 -4.67 -5.62 -20.31
C ALA A 229 -3.97 -5.72 -18.94
N SER A 230 -3.07 -4.79 -18.62
CA SER A 230 -2.36 -4.76 -17.33
C SER A 230 -3.27 -4.33 -16.17
N LEU A 231 -4.47 -3.82 -16.44
CA LEU A 231 -5.39 -3.31 -15.43
C LEU A 231 -6.66 -4.16 -15.32
N ASN A 232 -6.63 -5.41 -15.79
CA ASN A 232 -7.77 -6.32 -15.86
C ASN A 232 -8.32 -6.75 -14.47
N ARG A 233 -7.53 -6.60 -13.40
CA ARG A 233 -7.94 -6.90 -12.01
C ARG A 233 -8.54 -5.70 -11.27
N LEU A 234 -8.58 -4.51 -11.88
CA LEU A 234 -9.19 -3.35 -11.25
C LEU A 234 -10.67 -3.60 -10.98
N LYS A 235 -11.07 -3.33 -9.73
CA LYS A 235 -12.43 -3.35 -9.20
C LYS A 235 -12.93 -1.93 -8.95
N GLU A 236 -12.05 -1.04 -8.52
CA GLU A 236 -12.37 0.37 -8.29
C GLU A 236 -11.28 1.27 -8.86
N VAL A 237 -11.68 2.31 -9.58
CA VAL A 237 -10.75 3.30 -10.13
C VAL A 237 -11.32 4.69 -9.91
N GLN A 238 -10.49 5.57 -9.38
CA GLN A 238 -10.77 7.01 -9.32
C GLN A 238 -9.75 7.77 -10.17
N LEU A 239 -10.23 8.48 -11.18
CA LEU A 239 -9.45 9.29 -12.11
C LEU A 239 -9.95 10.74 -12.03
N GLY A 240 -9.16 11.60 -11.38
CA GLY A 240 -9.59 12.95 -11.03
C GLY A 240 -10.82 12.91 -10.13
N GLU A 241 -11.91 13.57 -10.57
CA GLU A 241 -13.19 13.58 -9.86
C GLU A 241 -14.12 12.42 -10.27
N GLN A 242 -13.74 11.63 -11.28
CA GLN A 242 -14.56 10.53 -11.79
C GLN A 242 -14.22 9.22 -11.07
N GLN A 243 -15.25 8.48 -10.69
CA GLN A 243 -15.12 7.19 -10.03
C GLN A 243 -15.83 6.11 -10.84
N TYR A 244 -15.13 5.00 -11.06
CA TYR A 244 -15.59 3.83 -11.78
C TYR A 244 -15.53 2.63 -10.83
N GLY A 245 -16.70 2.12 -10.43
CA GLY A 245 -16.82 0.89 -9.65
C GLY A 245 -16.83 -0.36 -10.53
N GLU A 246 -16.88 -1.53 -9.89
CA GLU A 246 -16.71 -2.83 -10.54
C GLU A 246 -17.69 -3.06 -11.71
N HIS A 247 -18.95 -2.64 -11.54
CA HIS A 247 -19.97 -2.76 -12.58
C HIS A 247 -19.65 -1.89 -13.81
N ALA A 248 -19.18 -0.66 -13.59
CA ALA A 248 -18.80 0.24 -14.68
C ALA A 248 -17.58 -0.31 -15.44
N LEU A 249 -16.59 -0.86 -14.73
CA LEU A 249 -15.42 -1.50 -15.35
C LEU A 249 -15.80 -2.72 -16.18
N SER A 250 -16.70 -3.56 -15.66
CA SER A 250 -17.21 -4.73 -16.39
C SER A 250 -17.94 -4.32 -17.68
N TYR A 251 -18.77 -3.26 -17.61
CA TYR A 251 -19.42 -2.70 -18.78
C TYR A 251 -18.42 -2.13 -19.80
N ILE A 252 -17.46 -1.31 -19.35
CA ILE A 252 -16.46 -0.68 -20.21
C ILE A 252 -15.62 -1.72 -20.97
N ARG A 253 -15.24 -2.82 -20.30
CA ARG A 253 -14.43 -3.90 -20.89
C ARG A 253 -15.22 -4.79 -21.85
N SER A 254 -16.53 -4.93 -21.67
CA SER A 254 -17.40 -5.76 -22.52
C SER A 254 -18.00 -5.00 -23.71
N ALA A 255 -18.14 -3.67 -23.61
CA ALA A 255 -18.70 -2.86 -24.68
C ALA A 255 -17.82 -2.90 -25.95
N PRO A 256 -18.42 -2.85 -27.16
CA PRO A 256 -17.66 -2.64 -28.39
C PRO A 256 -16.89 -1.32 -28.31
N ASN A 257 -15.75 -1.23 -29.01
CA ASN A 257 -14.96 0.00 -29.02
C ASN A 257 -15.79 1.10 -29.71
N PRO A 258 -16.07 2.26 -29.06
CA PRO A 258 -16.91 3.29 -29.65
C PRO A 258 -16.34 3.90 -30.95
N SER A 259 -15.06 3.64 -31.26
CA SER A 259 -14.36 4.11 -32.46
C SER A 259 -14.36 3.10 -33.63
N GLY A 260 -15.11 1.99 -33.54
CA GLY A 260 -15.29 1.06 -34.66
C GLY A 260 -16.24 1.62 -35.73
N PRO A 261 -16.11 1.23 -37.01
CA PRO A 261 -16.92 1.76 -38.12
C PRO A 261 -18.44 1.50 -38.00
N ASP A 262 -18.88 0.74 -36.99
CA ASP A 262 -20.28 0.38 -36.73
C ASP A 262 -20.96 1.20 -35.61
N ALA A 263 -20.36 2.31 -35.17
CA ALA A 263 -21.06 3.26 -34.30
C ALA A 263 -22.12 4.02 -35.11
N GLY A 264 -23.26 3.38 -35.35
CA GLY A 264 -24.47 4.05 -35.84
C GLY A 264 -24.85 5.21 -34.92
N PRO A 265 -25.49 6.26 -35.45
CA PRO A 265 -25.76 7.47 -34.67
C PRO A 265 -26.71 7.11 -33.52
N THR A 266 -26.23 7.21 -32.28
CA THR A 266 -27.10 7.20 -31.11
C THR A 266 -27.89 8.51 -31.03
N PRO A 267 -29.21 8.45 -30.75
CA PRO A 267 -30.10 9.61 -30.64
C PRO A 267 -29.85 10.46 -29.39
#